data_AF-A0A345IMJ2-F1
#
_entry.id   AF-A0A345IMJ2-F1
#
_cell.length_a   1.000
_cell.length_b   1.000
_cell.length_c   1.000
_cell.angle_alpha   90.00
_cell.angle_beta   90.00
_cell.angle_gamma   90.00
#
_symmetry.space_group_name_H-M   'P 1'
#
loop_
_entity.id
_entity.type
_entity.pdbx_description
1 polymer ?
#
loop_
_entity_poly.entity_id
_entity_poly.type
_entity_poly.pdbx_seq_one_letter_code
_entity_poly.pdbx_strand_id
1 'polypeptide(L)'
;MIVLTLLMFGCPIPAIVAAFKLDERTIADWVDKSGEHAQRVQEYLVCQGELDLGQVQADELWCRSQRGVLWLATAVSVASRLLIWGKLAAGRTEDMIDDVVDHVHRAARLQSPILWATDGFSTWKASILHFFRAKVENGRRGRPKLVEWAELHIVQLVKRTRGERIERRLAFGDLFEALHIIEVTQGKRGTVNTAFVERLNATLRTWLPALTRRSRHAGTVRERLERQFFLVAAAYNWVRPHRSLRIQGDGRWIERTPGMAAGLTDHPWTVEELLRFRVPPHQKAA
;
A
#
# COMPACT_ATOMS: atom_id res chain seq x y z
N MET A 1 -9.03 22.10 9.39
CA MET A 1 -9.56 20.72 9.55
C MET A 1 -10.55 20.32 8.45
N ILE A 2 -11.63 21.07 8.23
CA ILE A 2 -12.70 20.69 7.27
C ILE A 2 -12.17 20.51 5.85
N VAL A 3 -11.37 21.44 5.33
CA VAL A 3 -10.82 21.36 3.96
C VAL A 3 -9.99 20.09 3.74
N LEU A 4 -9.08 19.76 4.67
CA LEU A 4 -8.28 18.54 4.58
C LEU A 4 -9.13 17.28 4.71
N THR A 5 -10.19 17.31 5.52
CA THR A 5 -11.17 16.23 5.58
C THR A 5 -11.81 16.02 4.21
N LEU A 6 -12.32 17.09 3.59
CA LEU A 6 -12.92 16.99 2.25
C LEU A 6 -11.94 16.41 1.21
N LEU A 7 -10.68 16.84 1.24
CA LEU A 7 -9.64 16.31 0.34
C LEU A 7 -9.36 14.81 0.58
N MET A 8 -9.24 14.40 1.84
CA MET A 8 -9.03 12.99 2.23
C MET A 8 -10.14 12.07 1.73
N PHE A 9 -11.38 12.56 1.68
CA PHE A 9 -12.54 11.80 1.22
C PHE A 9 -12.90 12.06 -0.26
N GLY A 10 -11.99 12.68 -1.02
CA GLY A 10 -12.07 12.77 -2.48
C GLY A 10 -12.82 13.97 -3.04
N CYS A 11 -13.11 14.99 -2.23
CA CYS A 11 -13.64 16.25 -2.74
C CYS A 11 -12.57 16.95 -3.60
N PRO A 12 -12.89 17.30 -4.86
CA PRO A 12 -11.93 17.93 -5.75
C PRO A 12 -11.64 19.37 -5.32
N ILE A 13 -10.38 19.81 -5.46
CA ILE A 13 -9.92 21.17 -5.08
C ILE A 13 -10.82 22.28 -5.65
N PRO A 14 -11.25 22.26 -6.94
CA PRO A 14 -12.15 23.28 -7.47
C PRO A 14 -13.48 23.41 -6.72
N ALA A 15 -14.05 22.30 -6.22
CA ALA A 15 -15.27 22.33 -5.43
C ALA A 15 -15.05 23.02 -4.08
N ILE A 16 -13.91 22.78 -3.45
CA ILE A 16 -13.52 23.43 -2.20
C ILE A 16 -13.28 24.93 -2.41
N VAL A 17 -12.55 25.31 -3.46
CA VAL A 17 -12.36 26.72 -3.84
C VAL A 17 -13.71 27.41 -4.05
N ALA A 18 -14.60 26.79 -4.82
CA ALA A 18 -15.91 27.36 -5.13
C ALA A 18 -16.79 27.54 -3.88
N ALA A 19 -16.79 26.55 -2.97
CA ALA A 19 -17.62 26.52 -1.78
C ALA A 19 -17.09 27.42 -0.66
N PHE A 20 -15.77 27.41 -0.41
CA PHE A 20 -15.16 28.13 0.72
C PHE A 20 -14.49 29.46 0.32
N LYS A 21 -14.47 29.79 -0.98
CA LYS A 21 -13.83 31.02 -1.53
C LYS A 21 -12.36 31.17 -1.12
N LEU A 22 -11.67 30.03 -1.00
CA LEU A 22 -10.25 29.97 -0.67
C LEU A 22 -9.37 30.04 -1.92
N ASP A 23 -8.17 30.58 -1.78
CA ASP A 23 -7.18 30.54 -2.85
C ASP A 23 -6.68 29.10 -3.07
N GLU A 24 -6.61 28.68 -4.33
CA GLU A 24 -6.15 27.34 -4.72
C GLU A 24 -4.71 27.05 -4.25
N ARG A 25 -3.83 28.08 -4.22
CA ARG A 25 -2.45 27.98 -3.75
C ARG A 25 -2.38 27.72 -2.26
N THR A 26 -3.32 28.26 -1.48
CA THR A 26 -3.43 27.98 -0.04
C THR A 26 -3.81 26.51 0.19
N ILE A 27 -4.78 25.99 -0.57
CA ILE A 27 -5.17 24.58 -0.49
C ILE A 27 -4.01 23.67 -0.91
N ALA A 28 -3.28 24.05 -1.96
CA ALA A 28 -2.10 23.36 -2.45
C ALA A 28 -1.01 23.25 -1.36
N ASP A 29 -0.68 24.35 -0.68
CA ASP A 29 0.25 24.36 0.45
C ASP A 29 -0.19 23.44 1.60
N TRP A 30 -1.49 23.42 1.91
CA TRP A 30 -2.04 22.50 2.93
C TRP A 30 -1.90 21.04 2.51
N VAL A 31 -2.16 20.70 1.24
CA VAL A 31 -1.95 19.34 0.72
C VAL A 31 -0.48 18.93 0.84
N ASP A 32 0.45 19.82 0.50
CA ASP A 32 1.88 19.50 0.56
C ASP A 32 2.31 19.18 2.00
N LYS A 33 1.99 20.08 2.94
CA LYS A 33 2.34 19.91 4.36
C LYS A 33 1.67 18.69 4.99
N SER A 34 0.37 18.53 4.78
CA SER A 34 -0.38 17.42 5.37
C SER A 34 -0.06 16.08 4.72
N GLY A 35 0.21 16.05 3.42
CA GLY A 35 0.63 14.84 2.71
C GLY A 35 2.02 14.39 3.10
N GLU A 36 2.97 15.32 3.27
CA GLU A 36 4.29 15.00 3.81
C GLU A 36 4.18 14.45 5.24
N HIS A 37 3.36 15.10 6.07
CA HIS A 37 3.08 14.62 7.41
C HIS A 37 2.49 13.20 7.40
N ALA A 38 1.46 12.96 6.59
CA ALA A 38 0.80 11.67 6.45
C ALA A 38 1.75 10.56 5.97
N GLN A 39 2.68 10.88 5.06
CA GLN A 39 3.72 9.95 4.63
C GLN A 39 4.63 9.54 5.79
N ARG A 40 5.09 10.49 6.61
CA ARG A 40 5.91 10.18 7.79
C ARG A 40 5.16 9.38 8.84
N VAL A 41 3.86 9.68 9.05
CA VAL A 41 2.99 8.91 9.96
C VAL A 41 2.87 7.47 9.48
N GLN A 42 2.59 7.28 8.19
CA GLN A 42 2.49 5.96 7.56
C GLN A 42 3.81 5.19 7.74
N GLU A 43 4.94 5.79 7.40
CA GLU A 43 6.24 5.13 7.53
C GLU A 43 6.55 4.75 8.98
N TYR A 44 6.32 5.67 9.92
CA TYR A 44 6.57 5.44 11.35
C TYR A 44 5.67 4.35 11.93
N LEU A 45 4.39 4.28 11.58
CA LEU A 45 3.48 3.28 12.15
C LEU A 45 3.63 1.92 11.49
N VAL A 46 3.92 1.88 10.17
CA VAL A 46 3.85 0.64 9.39
C VAL A 46 5.22 -0.02 9.25
N CYS A 47 6.28 0.76 9.05
CA CYS A 47 7.60 0.24 8.65
C CYS A 47 8.53 -0.04 9.85
N GLN A 48 8.02 -0.78 10.85
CA GLN A 48 8.73 -1.07 12.11
C GLN A 48 9.19 -2.53 12.26
N GLY A 49 8.95 -3.37 11.26
CA GLY A 49 9.34 -4.79 11.25
C GLY A 49 8.46 -5.68 12.13
N GLU A 50 7.27 -5.18 12.49
CA GLU A 50 6.40 -5.84 13.46
C GLU A 50 5.15 -6.46 12.84
N LEU A 51 4.86 -6.26 11.55
CA LEU A 51 3.61 -6.75 10.96
C LEU A 51 3.71 -8.19 10.52
N ASP A 52 2.77 -9.01 10.99
CA ASP A 52 2.49 -10.31 10.38
C ASP A 52 1.63 -10.09 9.13
N LEU A 53 2.30 -10.08 7.97
CA LEU A 53 1.65 -9.71 6.71
C LEU A 53 0.81 -10.84 6.12
N GLY A 54 1.21 -12.10 6.34
CA GLY A 54 0.68 -13.29 5.68
C GLY A 54 0.74 -13.18 4.16
N GLN A 55 -0.27 -12.57 3.54
CA GLN A 55 -0.33 -12.33 2.10
C GLN A 55 -0.27 -10.83 1.79
N VAL A 56 0.65 -10.45 0.90
CA VAL A 56 0.74 -9.12 0.29
C VAL A 56 0.29 -9.19 -1.16
N GLN A 57 -0.54 -8.24 -1.58
CA GLN A 57 -0.87 -8.02 -2.99
C GLN A 57 -0.30 -6.69 -3.47
N ALA A 58 0.27 -6.68 -4.66
CA ALA A 58 0.83 -5.48 -5.26
C ALA A 58 0.44 -5.34 -6.73
N ASP A 59 0.26 -4.09 -7.17
CA ASP A 59 -0.15 -3.73 -8.53
C ASP A 59 0.22 -2.27 -8.83
N GLU A 60 0.23 -1.92 -10.11
CA GLU A 60 0.56 -0.60 -10.62
C GLU A 60 -0.62 0.08 -11.30
N LEU A 61 -0.83 1.33 -10.89
CA LEU A 61 -1.85 2.21 -11.39
C LEU A 61 -1.27 3.19 -12.39
N TRP A 62 -1.74 3.12 -13.64
CA TRP A 62 -1.56 4.19 -14.60
C TRP A 62 -2.41 5.40 -14.20
N CYS A 63 -1.82 6.59 -14.25
CA CYS A 63 -2.53 7.84 -14.06
C CYS A 63 -2.02 8.95 -15.00
N ARG A 64 -2.89 9.93 -15.27
CA ARG A 64 -2.56 11.07 -16.14
C ARG A 64 -2.18 12.27 -15.28
N SER A 65 -1.08 12.93 -15.64
CA SER A 65 -0.71 14.22 -15.08
C SER A 65 -0.67 15.31 -16.15
N GLN A 66 -0.61 16.57 -15.74
CA GLN A 66 -0.40 17.72 -16.62
C GLN A 66 0.93 17.64 -17.40
N ARG A 67 1.92 16.90 -16.88
CA ARG A 67 3.26 16.76 -17.46
C ARG A 67 3.50 15.40 -18.13
N GLY A 68 2.45 14.59 -18.30
CA GLY A 68 2.54 13.29 -18.99
C GLY A 68 1.90 12.16 -18.22
N VAL A 69 2.45 10.96 -18.36
CA VAL A 69 1.99 9.75 -17.68
C VAL A 69 2.76 9.57 -16.39
N LEU A 70 2.07 9.20 -15.32
CA LEU A 70 2.66 8.74 -14.08
C LEU A 70 2.15 7.33 -13.76
N TRP A 71 2.95 6.58 -13.01
CA TRP A 71 2.60 5.27 -12.47
C TRP A 71 2.66 5.34 -10.95
N LEU A 72 1.70 4.71 -10.29
CA LEU A 72 1.67 4.53 -8.85
C LEU A 72 1.72 3.02 -8.57
N ALA A 73 2.81 2.53 -7.98
CA ALA A 73 2.84 1.17 -7.42
C ALA A 73 2.28 1.19 -6.00
N THR A 74 1.51 0.17 -5.62
CA THR A 74 0.98 0.02 -4.26
C THR A 74 1.11 -1.41 -3.77
N ALA A 75 1.26 -1.59 -2.46
CA ALA A 75 1.20 -2.88 -1.79
C ALA A 75 0.18 -2.85 -0.64
N VAL A 76 -0.59 -3.93 -0.51
CA VAL A 76 -1.63 -4.08 0.52
C VAL A 76 -1.50 -5.43 1.22
N SER A 77 -1.61 -5.44 2.54
CA SER A 77 -1.78 -6.69 3.29
C SER A 77 -3.21 -7.18 3.10
N VAL A 78 -3.37 -8.45 2.73
CA VAL A 78 -4.68 -9.05 2.53
C VAL A 78 -5.39 -9.14 3.87
N ALA A 79 -4.86 -9.82 4.87
CA ALA A 79 -5.58 -10.08 6.13
C ALA A 79 -6.17 -8.81 6.78
N SER A 80 -5.37 -7.74 6.87
CA SER A 80 -5.77 -6.48 7.51
C SER A 80 -6.36 -5.44 6.55
N ARG A 81 -6.27 -5.65 5.23
CA ARG A 81 -6.53 -4.63 4.19
C ARG A 81 -5.63 -3.39 4.31
N LEU A 82 -4.57 -3.43 5.11
CA LEU A 82 -3.69 -2.29 5.31
C LEU A 82 -2.98 -1.96 4.00
N LEU A 83 -3.16 -0.74 3.48
CA LEU A 83 -2.27 -0.21 2.45
C LEU A 83 -0.91 -0.03 3.12
N ILE A 84 0.08 -0.82 2.74
CA ILE A 84 1.40 -0.84 3.40
C ILE A 84 2.20 0.36 2.90
N TRP A 85 2.34 0.49 1.59
CA TRP A 85 3.06 1.60 0.96
C TRP A 85 2.60 1.84 -0.48
N GLY A 86 3.02 2.98 -1.04
CA GLY A 86 2.93 3.24 -2.47
C GLY A 86 3.89 4.32 -2.94
N LYS A 87 4.28 4.25 -4.22
CA LYS A 87 5.29 5.12 -4.82
C LYS A 87 4.87 5.62 -6.20
N LEU A 88 5.02 6.92 -6.45
CA LEU A 88 4.82 7.50 -7.78
C LEU A 88 6.13 7.63 -8.57
N ALA A 89 6.06 7.32 -9.85
CA ALA A 89 7.14 7.56 -10.81
C ALA A 89 6.61 7.96 -12.19
N ALA A 90 7.48 8.54 -13.02
CA ALA A 90 7.16 8.89 -14.41
C ALA A 90 7.09 7.67 -15.35
N GLY A 91 7.50 6.49 -14.87
CA GLY A 91 7.49 5.24 -15.62
C GLY A 91 7.37 4.04 -14.67
N ARG A 92 7.19 2.85 -15.25
CA ARG A 92 7.33 1.60 -14.49
C ARG A 92 8.80 1.23 -14.38
N THR A 93 9.48 1.82 -13.40
CA THR A 93 10.92 1.65 -13.16
C THR A 93 11.18 0.65 -12.05
N GLU A 94 12.39 0.10 -12.02
CA GLU A 94 12.88 -0.74 -10.92
C GLU A 94 12.86 0.02 -9.60
N ASP A 95 13.40 1.24 -9.57
CA ASP A 95 13.39 2.11 -8.38
C ASP A 95 12.00 2.32 -7.76
N MET A 96 10.94 2.39 -8.58
CA MET A 96 9.57 2.54 -8.08
C MET A 96 9.12 1.29 -7.34
N ILE A 97 9.45 0.12 -7.88
CA ILE A 97 9.10 -1.18 -7.30
C ILE A 97 9.97 -1.45 -6.07
N ASP A 98 11.27 -1.18 -6.16
CA ASP A 98 12.22 -1.33 -5.04
C ASP A 98 11.82 -0.47 -3.85
N ASP A 99 11.37 0.77 -4.05
CA ASP A 99 10.85 1.61 -2.97
C ASP A 99 9.66 0.93 -2.26
N VAL A 100 8.69 0.40 -3.01
CA VAL A 100 7.54 -0.29 -2.41
C VAL A 100 7.95 -1.58 -1.70
N VAL A 101 8.82 -2.38 -2.31
CA VAL A 101 9.28 -3.65 -1.73
C VAL A 101 10.13 -3.42 -0.48
N ASP A 102 11.01 -2.41 -0.46
CA ASP A 102 11.78 -2.01 0.71
C ASP A 102 10.87 -1.65 1.90
N HIS A 103 9.85 -0.82 1.67
CA HIS A 103 8.92 -0.43 2.73
C HIS A 103 8.11 -1.63 3.23
N VAL A 104 7.70 -2.54 2.35
CA VAL A 104 7.01 -3.76 2.77
C VAL A 104 7.95 -4.69 3.55
N HIS A 105 9.21 -4.81 3.15
CA HIS A 105 10.22 -5.56 3.88
C HIS A 105 10.48 -4.94 5.27
N ARG A 106 10.59 -3.62 5.37
CA ARG A 106 10.68 -2.90 6.66
C ARG A 106 9.42 -2.98 7.50
N ALA A 107 8.25 -3.23 6.91
CA ALA A 107 7.03 -3.45 7.66
C ALA A 107 6.91 -4.88 8.20
N ALA A 108 7.46 -5.84 7.46
CA ALA A 108 7.30 -7.26 7.72
C ALA A 108 8.05 -7.75 8.96
N ARG A 109 7.37 -8.55 9.77
CA ARG A 109 7.99 -9.40 10.78
C ARG A 109 8.53 -10.66 10.10
N LEU A 110 9.84 -10.73 9.94
CA LEU A 110 10.53 -11.83 9.25
C LEU A 110 10.69 -13.09 10.12
N GLN A 111 9.58 -13.55 10.70
CA GLN A 111 9.48 -14.76 11.53
C GLN A 111 8.37 -15.71 11.07
N SER A 112 7.48 -15.24 10.19
CA SER A 112 6.35 -16.02 9.64
C SER A 112 6.42 -16.04 8.11
N PRO A 113 5.88 -17.08 7.44
CA PRO A 113 5.76 -17.12 5.98
C PRO A 113 5.07 -15.91 5.38
N ILE A 114 5.62 -15.41 4.25
CA ILE A 114 5.05 -14.29 3.50
C ILE A 114 4.82 -14.69 2.05
N LEU A 115 3.57 -14.54 1.61
CA LEU A 115 3.17 -14.71 0.22
C LEU A 115 2.98 -13.37 -0.46
N TRP A 116 3.69 -13.15 -1.56
CA TRP A 116 3.42 -12.08 -2.50
C TRP A 116 2.54 -12.56 -3.65
N ALA A 117 1.52 -11.78 -3.99
CA ALA A 117 0.68 -11.99 -5.17
C ALA A 117 0.70 -10.74 -6.04
N THR A 118 1.32 -10.84 -7.22
CA THR A 118 1.49 -9.73 -8.16
C THR A 118 0.92 -10.08 -9.53
N ASP A 119 0.89 -9.10 -10.42
CA ASP A 119 0.65 -9.36 -11.84
C ASP A 119 1.89 -9.99 -12.51
N GLY A 120 1.86 -10.09 -13.84
CA GLY A 120 2.95 -10.64 -14.64
C GLY A 120 4.15 -9.72 -14.87
N PHE A 121 4.21 -8.52 -14.28
CA PHE A 121 5.35 -7.62 -14.44
C PHE A 121 6.58 -8.18 -13.72
N SER A 122 7.64 -8.45 -14.50
CA SER A 122 8.81 -9.20 -14.03
C SER A 122 9.60 -8.51 -12.92
N THR A 123 9.56 -7.18 -12.87
CA THR A 123 10.30 -6.37 -11.89
C THR A 123 9.86 -6.65 -10.46
N TRP A 124 8.57 -6.94 -10.22
CA TRP A 124 8.10 -7.36 -8.90
C TRP A 124 8.86 -8.57 -8.37
N LYS A 125 8.94 -9.65 -9.15
CA LYS A 125 9.64 -10.87 -8.72
C LYS A 125 11.11 -10.59 -8.41
N ALA A 126 11.79 -9.85 -9.29
CA ALA A 126 13.21 -9.55 -9.13
C ALA A 126 13.48 -8.74 -7.86
N SER A 127 12.68 -7.69 -7.63
CA SER A 127 12.78 -6.82 -6.46
C SER A 127 12.44 -7.56 -5.16
N ILE A 128 11.35 -8.34 -5.13
CA ILE A 128 10.96 -9.12 -3.95
C ILE A 128 12.07 -10.10 -3.55
N LEU A 129 12.63 -10.85 -4.51
CA LEU A 129 13.78 -11.74 -4.24
C LEU A 129 15.05 -10.96 -3.87
N HIS A 130 15.12 -9.67 -4.20
CA HIS A 130 16.24 -8.82 -3.80
C HIS A 130 16.21 -8.48 -2.32
N PHE A 131 15.08 -7.99 -1.83
CA PHE A 131 14.94 -7.54 -0.45
C PHE A 131 14.77 -8.69 0.53
N PHE A 132 14.00 -9.72 0.18
CA PHE A 132 13.73 -10.85 1.08
C PHE A 132 14.80 -11.94 0.96
N ARG A 133 15.96 -11.67 1.58
CA ARG A 133 17.12 -12.58 1.61
C ARG A 133 17.61 -12.83 3.03
N ALA A 134 18.12 -14.03 3.28
CA ALA A 134 18.79 -14.39 4.51
C ALA A 134 20.31 -14.50 4.31
N LYS A 135 21.07 -14.15 5.36
CA LYS A 135 22.52 -14.41 5.42
C LYS A 135 22.74 -15.87 5.79
N VAL A 136 23.57 -16.57 5.01
CA VAL A 136 24.05 -17.90 5.35
C VAL A 136 25.48 -17.78 5.83
N GLU A 137 25.69 -17.99 7.12
CA GLU A 137 27.01 -18.06 7.73
C GLU A 137 27.62 -19.42 7.44
N ASN A 138 28.81 -19.44 6.84
CA ASN A 138 29.54 -20.66 6.48
C ASN A 138 30.80 -20.85 7.33
N GLY A 139 30.92 -20.13 8.45
CA GLY A 139 32.07 -20.16 9.36
C GLY A 139 33.39 -19.62 8.79
N ARG A 140 33.39 -19.07 7.57
CA ARG A 140 34.59 -18.51 6.92
C ARG A 140 34.64 -16.99 7.10
N ARG A 141 35.85 -16.43 7.26
CA ARG A 141 36.06 -14.97 7.19
C ARG A 141 35.68 -14.46 5.80
N GLY A 142 34.80 -13.46 5.74
CA GLY A 142 34.39 -12.81 4.49
C GLY A 142 32.93 -12.34 4.52
N ARG A 143 32.48 -11.74 3.42
CA ARG A 143 31.08 -11.33 3.24
C ARG A 143 30.19 -12.58 3.18
N PRO A 144 29.19 -12.74 4.08
CA PRO A 144 28.28 -13.88 4.04
C PRO A 144 27.53 -13.96 2.70
N LYS A 145 27.23 -15.19 2.26
CA LYS A 145 26.39 -15.41 1.09
C LYS A 145 24.95 -15.02 1.45
N LEU A 146 24.30 -14.27 0.57
CA LEU A 146 22.87 -14.01 0.65
C LEU A 146 22.13 -15.04 -0.19
N VAL A 147 21.09 -15.65 0.37
CA VAL A 147 20.17 -16.56 -0.32
C VAL A 147 18.75 -16.04 -0.17
N GLU A 148 17.88 -16.40 -1.08
CA GLU A 148 16.46 -16.10 -0.97
C GLU A 148 15.90 -16.66 0.36
N TRP A 149 15.05 -15.87 1.01
CA TRP A 149 14.48 -16.26 2.30
C TRP A 149 13.54 -17.47 2.14
N ALA A 150 13.72 -18.52 2.95
CA ALA A 150 13.01 -19.78 2.79
C ALA A 150 11.48 -19.65 2.95
N GLU A 151 11.05 -18.73 3.81
CA GLU A 151 9.65 -18.46 4.14
C GLU A 151 8.98 -17.48 3.15
N LEU A 152 9.66 -17.16 2.03
CA LEU A 152 9.12 -16.31 0.98
C LEU A 152 8.46 -17.14 -0.11
N HIS A 153 7.24 -16.76 -0.47
CA HIS A 153 6.51 -17.34 -1.60
C HIS A 153 6.00 -16.23 -2.53
N ILE A 154 5.98 -16.50 -3.84
CA ILE A 154 5.53 -15.55 -4.85
C ILE A 154 4.62 -16.26 -5.82
N VAL A 155 3.39 -15.76 -5.98
CA VAL A 155 2.46 -16.18 -7.03
C VAL A 155 2.21 -15.03 -7.99
N GLN A 156 1.98 -15.37 -9.27
CA GLN A 156 1.73 -14.38 -10.30
C GLN A 156 0.44 -14.68 -11.07
N LEU A 157 -0.30 -13.62 -11.37
CA LEU A 157 -1.42 -13.63 -12.30
C LEU A 157 -0.97 -13.07 -13.65
N VAL A 158 -0.76 -13.95 -14.61
CA VAL A 158 -0.35 -13.59 -15.96
C VAL A 158 -1.56 -13.58 -16.88
N LYS A 159 -1.95 -12.39 -17.34
CA LYS A 159 -3.02 -12.19 -18.32
C LYS A 159 -2.46 -12.51 -19.72
N ARG A 160 -2.97 -13.55 -20.39
CA ARG A 160 -2.63 -13.84 -21.79
C ARG A 160 -3.65 -13.16 -22.70
N THR A 161 -3.17 -12.20 -23.51
CA THR A 161 -4.00 -11.42 -24.43
C THR A 161 -4.61 -12.28 -25.55
N ARG A 162 -3.92 -13.34 -25.97
CA ARG A 162 -4.44 -14.29 -26.98
C ARG A 162 -5.31 -15.34 -26.28
N GLY A 163 -6.63 -15.22 -26.42
CA GLY A 163 -7.63 -16.16 -25.88
C GLY A 163 -8.15 -15.84 -24.47
N GLU A 164 -7.92 -14.62 -23.97
CA GLU A 164 -8.46 -14.09 -22.69
C GLU A 164 -8.32 -15.05 -21.49
N ARG A 165 -7.16 -15.68 -21.35
CA ARG A 165 -6.90 -16.64 -20.28
C ARG A 165 -6.05 -16.01 -19.18
N ILE A 166 -6.47 -16.20 -17.92
CA ILE A 166 -5.66 -15.87 -16.74
C ILE A 166 -4.89 -17.12 -16.33
N GLU A 167 -3.57 -17.06 -16.46
CA GLU A 167 -2.66 -18.07 -15.94
C GLU A 167 -2.26 -17.70 -14.51
N ARG A 168 -2.36 -18.65 -13.59
CA ARG A 168 -1.94 -18.51 -12.19
C ARG A 168 -0.76 -19.45 -12.01
N ARG A 169 0.38 -18.91 -11.57
CA ARG A 169 1.59 -19.71 -11.39
C ARG A 169 2.29 -19.38 -10.08
N LEU A 170 2.96 -20.38 -9.51
CA LEU A 170 3.98 -20.18 -8.49
C LEU A 170 5.25 -19.69 -9.19
N ALA A 171 5.71 -18.51 -8.83
CA ALA A 171 6.89 -17.87 -9.39
C ALA A 171 8.14 -18.12 -8.54
N PHE A 172 7.97 -18.35 -7.24
CA PHE A 172 9.01 -18.70 -6.27
C PHE A 172 8.39 -19.30 -5.00
N GLY A 173 9.11 -20.16 -4.29
CA GLY A 173 8.70 -20.73 -3.00
C GLY A 173 8.00 -22.07 -3.13
N ASP A 174 7.15 -22.38 -2.16
CA ASP A 174 6.41 -23.63 -2.07
C ASP A 174 4.92 -23.42 -2.40
N LEU A 175 4.33 -24.36 -3.15
CA LEU A 175 2.94 -24.25 -3.58
C LEU A 175 1.96 -24.53 -2.43
N PHE A 176 2.28 -25.48 -1.57
CA PHE A 176 1.41 -25.89 -0.48
C PHE A 176 1.29 -24.76 0.54
N GLU A 177 2.42 -24.19 0.96
CA GLU A 177 2.46 -23.02 1.86
C GLU A 177 1.76 -21.81 1.24
N ALA A 178 2.01 -21.52 -0.05
CA ALA A 178 1.31 -20.44 -0.73
C ALA A 178 -0.22 -20.61 -0.72
N LEU A 179 -0.72 -21.83 -0.95
CA LEU A 179 -2.15 -22.12 -0.90
C LEU A 179 -2.72 -22.05 0.53
N HIS A 180 -1.95 -22.49 1.52
CA HIS A 180 -2.31 -22.39 2.94
C HIS A 180 -2.46 -20.92 3.37
N ILE A 181 -1.46 -20.09 3.07
CA ILE A 181 -1.49 -18.65 3.38
C ILE A 181 -2.68 -17.96 2.69
N ILE A 182 -3.00 -18.33 1.44
CA ILE A 182 -4.19 -17.82 0.73
C ILE A 182 -5.47 -18.18 1.49
N GLU A 183 -5.61 -19.42 1.94
CA GLU A 183 -6.80 -19.87 2.65
C GLU A 183 -7.01 -19.09 3.96
N VAL A 184 -5.94 -18.97 4.76
CA VAL A 184 -5.95 -18.26 6.03
C VAL A 184 -6.27 -16.77 5.84
N THR A 185 -5.61 -16.11 4.89
CA THR A 185 -5.72 -14.64 4.73
C THR A 185 -6.97 -14.19 3.97
N GLN A 186 -7.55 -15.05 3.13
CA GLN A 186 -8.75 -14.74 2.36
C GLN A 186 -10.03 -15.29 2.99
N GLY A 187 -9.92 -16.18 3.99
CA GLY A 187 -11.05 -16.79 4.69
C GLY A 187 -11.86 -17.79 3.84
N LYS A 188 -11.27 -18.28 2.75
CA LYS A 188 -11.91 -19.27 1.84
C LYS A 188 -10.86 -20.14 1.18
N ARG A 189 -11.24 -21.37 0.82
CA ARG A 189 -10.36 -22.29 0.10
C ARG A 189 -9.83 -21.68 -1.22
N GLY A 190 -8.52 -21.46 -1.23
CA GLY A 190 -7.56 -21.47 -2.34
C GLY A 190 -7.99 -20.95 -3.72
N THR A 191 -7.77 -19.66 -3.99
CA THR A 191 -7.57 -19.19 -5.37
C THR A 191 -6.59 -18.03 -5.43
N VAL A 192 -5.54 -18.17 -6.23
CA VAL A 192 -4.59 -17.08 -6.54
C VAL A 192 -5.34 -15.95 -7.26
N ASN A 193 -5.33 -14.75 -6.67
CA ASN A 193 -5.98 -13.55 -7.21
C ASN A 193 -5.27 -12.26 -6.74
N THR A 194 -5.65 -11.14 -7.36
CA THR A 194 -5.23 -9.76 -7.03
C THR A 194 -6.43 -8.89 -6.58
N ALA A 195 -7.53 -9.51 -6.15
CA ALA A 195 -8.80 -8.80 -5.95
C ALA A 195 -8.74 -7.76 -4.81
N PHE A 196 -7.80 -7.88 -3.87
CA PHE A 196 -7.67 -6.95 -2.76
C PHE A 196 -6.95 -5.67 -3.16
N VAL A 197 -5.84 -5.79 -3.90
CA VAL A 197 -5.17 -4.62 -4.48
C VAL A 197 -6.05 -3.97 -5.56
N GLU A 198 -6.82 -4.75 -6.33
CA GLU A 198 -7.79 -4.20 -7.30
C GLU A 198 -8.91 -3.40 -6.61
N ARG A 199 -9.41 -3.86 -5.44
CA ARG A 199 -10.40 -3.13 -4.64
C ARG A 199 -9.81 -1.86 -4.01
N LEU A 200 -8.57 -1.93 -3.53
CA LEU A 200 -7.83 -0.76 -3.07
C LEU A 200 -7.71 0.26 -4.20
N ASN A 201 -7.27 -0.19 -5.37
CA ASN A 201 -7.14 0.60 -6.59
C ASN A 201 -8.46 1.28 -6.99
N ALA A 202 -9.59 0.61 -6.85
CA ALA A 202 -10.90 1.22 -7.06
C ALA A 202 -11.19 2.33 -6.04
N THR A 203 -10.90 2.09 -4.75
CA THR A 203 -11.07 3.07 -3.68
C THR A 203 -10.19 4.31 -3.91
N LEU A 204 -8.92 4.11 -4.24
CA LEU A 204 -7.97 5.18 -4.56
C LEU A 204 -8.44 5.99 -5.77
N ARG A 205 -9.00 5.37 -6.81
CA ARG A 205 -9.55 6.10 -7.97
C ARG A 205 -10.78 6.95 -7.65
N THR A 206 -11.59 6.52 -6.68
CA THR A 206 -12.73 7.30 -6.19
C THR A 206 -12.24 8.53 -5.44
N TRP A 207 -11.24 8.39 -4.56
CA TRP A 207 -10.82 9.47 -3.67
C TRP A 207 -9.72 10.35 -4.26
N LEU A 208 -9.02 9.86 -5.28
CA LEU A 208 -8.04 10.61 -6.06
C LEU A 208 -8.45 10.54 -7.53
N PRO A 209 -9.32 11.47 -7.99
CA PRO A 209 -9.79 11.48 -9.38
C PRO A 209 -8.68 11.52 -10.44
N ALA A 210 -7.48 11.98 -10.06
CA ALA A 210 -6.27 11.94 -10.89
C ALA A 210 -5.78 10.53 -11.23
N LEU A 211 -6.07 9.53 -10.39
CA LEU A 211 -5.70 8.12 -10.61
C LEU A 211 -6.63 7.39 -11.59
N THR A 212 -7.70 8.05 -12.03
CA THR A 212 -8.64 7.46 -13.00
C THR A 212 -8.05 7.50 -14.42
N ARG A 213 -7.91 6.32 -15.05
CA ARG A 213 -7.20 6.12 -16.33
C ARG A 213 -7.73 6.94 -17.51
N ARG A 214 -8.99 7.37 -17.49
CA ARG A 214 -9.61 8.23 -18.52
C ARG A 214 -10.28 9.44 -17.89
N SER A 215 -9.63 10.02 -16.89
CA SER A 215 -10.12 11.22 -16.21
C SER A 215 -9.89 12.48 -17.04
N ARG A 216 -10.81 13.45 -16.90
CA ARG A 216 -10.56 14.85 -17.28
C ARG A 216 -9.82 15.63 -16.19
N HIS A 217 -9.63 15.03 -15.02
CA HIS A 217 -8.85 15.58 -13.92
C HIS A 217 -7.41 15.10 -14.05
N ALA A 218 -6.61 15.78 -14.86
CA ALA A 218 -5.18 15.50 -14.89
C ALA A 218 -4.58 15.82 -13.51
N GLY A 219 -3.82 14.90 -12.94
CA GLY A 219 -3.01 15.17 -11.77
C GLY A 219 -2.04 16.33 -12.02
N THR A 220 -1.61 16.99 -10.96
CA THR A 220 -0.63 18.08 -11.03
C THR A 220 0.78 17.54 -11.28
N VAL A 221 1.81 18.23 -10.79
CA VAL A 221 3.17 17.68 -10.70
C VAL A 221 3.21 16.42 -9.81
N ARG A 222 4.16 15.52 -10.10
CA ARG A 222 4.31 14.20 -9.47
C ARG A 222 4.32 14.30 -7.95
N GLU A 223 5.13 15.20 -7.41
CA GLU A 223 5.37 15.37 -5.99
C GLU A 223 4.06 15.66 -5.25
N ARG A 224 3.24 16.57 -5.79
CA ARG A 224 1.94 16.94 -5.22
C ARG A 224 0.94 15.80 -5.27
N LEU A 225 0.93 15.01 -6.36
CA LEU A 225 0.05 13.83 -6.44
C LEU A 225 0.47 12.76 -5.42
N GLU A 226 1.77 12.61 -5.16
CA GLU A 226 2.28 11.73 -4.10
C GLU A 226 1.89 12.22 -2.70
N ARG A 227 1.98 13.53 -2.43
CA ARG A 227 1.47 14.12 -1.17
C ARG A 227 -0.03 13.86 -0.99
N GLN A 228 -0.82 14.07 -2.05
CA GLN A 228 -2.26 13.80 -2.01
C GLN A 228 -2.56 12.31 -1.81
N PHE A 229 -1.76 11.43 -2.42
CA PHE A 229 -1.84 9.99 -2.23
C PHE A 229 -1.65 9.60 -0.77
N PHE A 230 -0.57 10.06 -0.11
CA PHE A 230 -0.34 9.72 1.29
C PHE A 230 -1.40 10.27 2.23
N LEU A 231 -1.96 11.45 1.95
CA LEU A 231 -3.08 12.00 2.71
C LEU A 231 -4.31 11.08 2.66
N VAL A 232 -4.64 10.57 1.46
CA VAL A 232 -5.73 9.61 1.24
C VAL A 232 -5.41 8.23 1.82
N ALA A 233 -4.18 7.75 1.68
CA ALA A 233 -3.73 6.48 2.23
C ALA A 233 -3.84 6.46 3.76
N ALA A 234 -3.44 7.55 4.41
CA ALA A 234 -3.59 7.70 5.86
C ALA A 234 -5.06 7.73 6.29
N ALA A 235 -5.93 8.45 5.58
CA ALA A 235 -7.36 8.42 5.87
C ALA A 235 -7.97 7.01 5.68
N TYR A 236 -7.53 6.27 4.67
CA TYR A 236 -7.94 4.89 4.42
C TYR A 236 -7.51 3.95 5.56
N ASN A 237 -6.26 4.04 6.01
CA ASN A 237 -5.70 3.13 7.02
C ASN A 237 -6.18 3.45 8.44
N TRP A 238 -6.27 4.73 8.79
CA TRP A 238 -6.39 5.16 10.19
C TRP A 238 -7.77 5.71 10.54
N VAL A 239 -8.42 6.42 9.61
CA VAL A 239 -9.64 7.19 9.90
C VAL A 239 -10.90 6.44 9.53
N ARG A 240 -10.96 5.86 8.32
CA ARG A 240 -12.21 5.29 7.80
C ARG A 240 -12.33 3.80 8.15
N PRO A 241 -13.42 3.39 8.82
CA PRO A 241 -13.72 1.97 8.96
C PRO A 241 -13.91 1.26 7.62
N HIS A 242 -13.43 0.02 7.55
CA HIS A 242 -13.55 -0.81 6.37
C HIS A 242 -14.65 -1.86 6.58
N ARG A 243 -15.69 -1.84 5.74
CA ARG A 243 -16.89 -2.69 5.89
C ARG A 243 -16.59 -4.19 6.01
N SER A 244 -15.53 -4.67 5.35
CA SER A 244 -15.14 -6.10 5.40
C SER A 244 -14.33 -6.49 6.65
N LEU A 245 -13.92 -5.53 7.48
CA LEU A 245 -13.14 -5.76 8.70
C LEU A 245 -14.02 -5.71 9.95
N ARG A 246 -15.32 -5.48 9.79
CA ARG A 246 -16.27 -5.42 10.89
C ARG A 246 -16.38 -6.79 11.55
N ILE A 247 -16.44 -6.78 12.87
CA ILE A 247 -16.61 -7.98 13.68
C ILE A 247 -17.92 -7.86 14.47
N GLN A 248 -18.47 -8.99 14.91
CA GLN A 248 -19.61 -8.99 15.83
C GLN A 248 -19.11 -8.96 17.27
N GLY A 249 -19.70 -8.10 18.09
CA GLY A 249 -19.54 -8.07 19.55
C GLY A 249 -20.86 -7.67 20.19
N ASP A 250 -21.29 -8.39 21.23
CA ASP A 250 -22.55 -8.16 21.96
C ASP A 250 -23.78 -7.94 21.06
N GLY A 251 -23.88 -8.73 19.99
CA GLY A 251 -24.98 -8.65 19.02
C GLY A 251 -24.94 -7.43 18.09
N ARG A 252 -23.88 -6.61 18.12
CA ARG A 252 -23.69 -5.43 17.27
C ARG A 252 -22.46 -5.56 16.37
N TRP A 253 -22.48 -4.87 15.24
CA TRP A 253 -21.31 -4.74 14.37
C TRP A 253 -20.37 -3.68 14.93
N ILE A 254 -19.13 -4.06 15.19
CA ILE A 254 -18.05 -3.16 15.59
C ILE A 254 -17.24 -2.82 14.34
N GLU A 255 -17.17 -1.52 14.05
CA GLU A 255 -16.44 -0.94 12.94
C GLU A 255 -14.92 -0.97 13.21
N ARG A 256 -14.12 -1.40 12.22
CA ARG A 256 -12.65 -1.46 12.33
C ARG A 256 -11.98 -0.84 11.11
N THR A 257 -10.89 -0.14 11.33
CA THR A 257 -10.00 0.38 10.27
C THR A 257 -8.94 -0.66 9.89
N PRO A 258 -8.28 -0.52 8.73
CA PRO A 258 -7.14 -1.36 8.39
C PRO A 258 -6.01 -1.32 9.44
N GLY A 259 -5.73 -0.14 10.01
CA GLY A 259 -4.78 0.02 11.11
C GLY A 259 -5.16 -0.80 12.35
N MET A 260 -6.45 -0.83 12.70
CA MET A 260 -6.95 -1.67 13.80
C MET A 260 -6.85 -3.16 13.48
N ALA A 261 -7.09 -3.56 12.23
CA ALA A 261 -6.96 -4.96 11.81
C ALA A 261 -5.51 -5.43 11.77
N ALA A 262 -4.57 -4.53 11.51
CA ALA A 262 -3.13 -4.77 11.58
C ALA A 262 -2.57 -4.72 13.01
N GLY A 263 -3.37 -4.34 14.02
CA GLY A 263 -2.93 -4.22 15.41
C GLY A 263 -2.09 -2.97 15.71
N LEU A 264 -2.10 -1.98 14.82
CA LEU A 264 -1.31 -0.74 14.94
C LEU A 264 -2.00 0.36 15.75
N THR A 265 -3.31 0.23 15.96
CA THR A 265 -4.10 1.11 16.81
C THR A 265 -5.35 0.37 17.30
N ASP A 266 -5.96 0.85 18.38
CA ASP A 266 -7.13 0.26 19.02
C ASP A 266 -8.45 0.98 18.71
N HIS A 267 -8.41 2.10 17.97
CA HIS A 267 -9.60 2.86 17.57
C HIS A 267 -9.45 3.49 16.17
N PRO A 268 -10.56 3.83 15.50
CA PRO A 268 -10.53 4.69 14.32
C PRO A 268 -10.09 6.10 14.74
N TRP A 269 -9.05 6.62 14.10
CA TRP A 269 -8.59 7.97 14.36
C TRP A 269 -9.56 8.99 13.77
N THR A 270 -9.65 10.15 14.40
CA THR A 270 -10.20 11.35 13.80
C THR A 270 -9.19 11.97 12.83
N VAL A 271 -9.66 12.81 11.91
CA VAL A 271 -8.75 13.61 11.06
C VAL A 271 -7.86 14.52 11.91
N GLU A 272 -8.36 14.98 13.06
CA GLU A 272 -7.58 15.80 14.00
C GLU A 272 -6.44 15.03 14.64
N GLU A 273 -6.70 13.82 15.15
CA GLU A 273 -5.66 12.93 15.69
C GLU A 273 -4.60 12.65 14.63
N LEU A 274 -5.01 12.30 13.41
CA LEU A 274 -4.07 12.07 12.31
C LEU A 274 -3.17 13.27 12.03
N LEU A 275 -3.72 14.48 11.94
CA LEU A 275 -2.95 15.69 11.60
C LEU A 275 -2.12 16.25 12.77
N ARG A 276 -2.44 15.86 14.01
CA ARG A 276 -1.71 16.27 15.21
C ARG A 276 -0.73 15.21 15.69
N PHE A 277 -0.75 14.00 15.12
CA PHE A 277 0.11 12.91 15.53
C PHE A 277 1.59 13.31 15.41
N ARG A 278 2.33 13.27 16.52
CA ARG A 278 3.75 13.64 16.51
C ARG A 278 4.58 12.41 16.20
N VAL A 279 5.07 12.34 14.97
CA VAL A 279 6.09 11.36 14.58
C VAL A 279 7.37 11.67 15.35
N PRO A 280 7.88 10.76 16.20
CA PRO A 280 9.14 10.96 16.89
C PRO A 280 10.30 11.15 15.89
N PRO A 281 11.34 11.94 16.24
CA PRO A 281 12.53 12.02 15.41
C PRO A 281 13.17 10.63 15.28
N HIS A 282 13.65 10.30 14.09
CA HIS A 282 14.30 9.03 13.81
C HIS A 282 15.46 8.80 14.80
N GLN A 283 15.30 7.86 15.73
CA GLN A 283 16.40 7.45 16.58
C GLN A 283 17.37 6.68 15.70
N LYS A 284 18.60 7.19 15.53
CA LYS A 284 19.68 6.38 14.96
C LYS A 284 19.90 5.24 15.96
N ALA A 285 19.74 4.00 15.51
CA ALA A 285 20.18 2.84 16.29
C ALA A 285 21.66 3.04 16.66
N ALA A 286 21.95 2.93 17.96
CA ALA A 286 23.30 3.02 18.51
C ALA A 286 24.12 1.78 18.15
#